data_AF-A0A1E7JB93-F1
#
_entry.id   AF-A0A1E7JB93-F1
#
_cell.length_a   1.000
_cell.length_b   1.000
_cell.length_c   1.000
_cell.angle_alpha   90.00
_cell.angle_beta   90.00
_cell.angle_gamma   90.00
#
_symmetry.space_group_name_H-M   'P 1'
#
loop_
_entity.id
_entity.type
_entity.pdbx_description
1 polymer ?
#
loop_
_entity_poly.entity_id
_entity_poly.type
_entity_poly.pdbx_seq_one_letter_code
_entity_poly.pdbx_strand_id
1 'polypeptide(L)'
;MDEISRLYAKKTIVKRSNSSLRIQRKKSSQPLKSPADRILFLQQTTGNQAVQRLIKSGTLQAKLKIGQPGDKYEQEADRGADAVMRMPDPGVQWWAEEEKTESQVGGF
;
A
#
# COMPACT_ATOMS: atom_id res chain seq x y z
N MET A 1 -49.82 24.63 -3.26
CA MET A 1 -49.34 24.21 -1.93
C MET A 1 -47.93 23.67 -2.13
N ASP A 2 -47.01 24.62 -2.37
CA ASP A 2 -45.64 24.40 -2.85
C ASP A 2 -44.67 24.70 -1.72
N GLU A 3 -44.36 23.76 -0.81
CA GLU A 3 -43.40 24.14 0.25
C GLU A 3 -42.64 23.08 1.05
N ILE A 4 -42.43 21.82 0.61
CA ILE A 4 -41.62 20.87 1.42
C ILE A 4 -40.59 20.04 0.64
N SER A 5 -40.15 20.43 -0.56
CA SER A 5 -39.09 19.64 -1.24
C SER A 5 -37.97 20.41 -1.91
N ARG A 6 -37.87 21.73 -1.67
CA ARG A 6 -36.65 22.50 -1.97
C ARG A 6 -35.47 22.21 -1.03
N LEU A 7 -35.62 21.32 -0.05
CA LEU A 7 -34.58 21.01 0.95
C LEU A 7 -33.62 19.86 0.60
N TYR A 8 -33.78 19.18 -0.54
CA TYR A 8 -32.83 18.12 -0.95
C TYR A 8 -32.07 18.40 -2.25
N ALA A 9 -32.07 19.64 -2.72
CA ALA A 9 -31.26 20.06 -3.86
C ALA A 9 -30.04 20.88 -3.40
N LYS A 10 -29.02 20.22 -2.81
CA LYS A 10 -27.65 20.73 -2.66
C LYS A 10 -26.71 19.65 -2.09
N LYS A 11 -26.27 18.74 -2.95
CA LYS A 11 -24.99 18.03 -2.74
C LYS A 11 -24.14 18.11 -4.00
N THR A 12 -23.84 19.34 -4.41
CA THR A 12 -22.68 19.61 -5.24
C THR A 12 -21.43 19.41 -4.38
N ILE A 13 -20.93 18.18 -4.28
CA ILE A 13 -19.54 17.97 -3.88
C ILE A 13 -18.68 18.30 -5.10
N VAL A 14 -18.57 19.58 -5.41
CA VAL A 14 -17.43 20.13 -6.13
C VAL A 14 -16.66 20.90 -5.08
N LYS A 15 -15.88 20.16 -4.30
CA LYS A 15 -14.86 20.73 -3.42
C LYS A 15 -13.67 19.79 -3.36
N ARG A 16 -13.03 19.59 -4.51
CA ARG A 16 -11.62 19.20 -4.52
C ARG A 16 -10.81 20.47 -4.61
N SER A 17 -10.73 21.17 -3.47
CA SER A 17 -9.71 22.18 -3.27
C SER A 17 -8.37 21.46 -3.36
N ASN A 18 -7.66 21.64 -4.47
CA ASN A 18 -6.25 21.30 -4.60
C ASN A 18 -5.45 22.22 -3.68
N SER A 19 -5.52 21.95 -2.39
CA SER A 19 -4.84 22.66 -1.31
C SER A 19 -3.48 22.02 -1.02
N SER A 20 -2.71 21.74 -2.06
CA SER A 20 -1.34 21.24 -1.92
C SER A 20 -0.39 21.94 -2.88
N LEU A 21 -0.56 23.26 -3.04
CA LEU A 21 0.55 24.15 -3.38
C LEU A 21 1.20 24.67 -2.10
N ARG A 22 1.42 23.81 -1.10
CA ARG A 22 2.43 24.09 -0.08
C ARG A 22 3.74 23.54 -0.60
N ILE A 23 4.34 24.36 -1.48
CA ILE A 23 5.75 24.33 -1.83
C ILE A 23 6.51 24.47 -0.50
N GLN A 24 6.69 23.36 0.21
CA GLN A 24 7.69 23.25 1.28
C GLN A 24 9.03 23.03 0.59
N ARG A 25 9.49 24.08 -0.09
CA ARG A 25 10.90 24.27 -0.43
C ARG A 25 11.64 24.58 0.86
N LYS A 26 12.00 23.55 1.63
CA LYS A 26 13.18 23.62 2.49
C LYS A 26 13.89 22.26 2.56
N LYS A 27 15.06 22.26 1.92
CA LYS A 27 16.26 21.50 2.31
C LYS A 27 16.10 19.99 2.43
N SER A 28 16.11 19.35 1.27
CA SER A 28 16.75 18.04 1.15
C SER A 28 17.27 17.91 -0.27
N SER A 29 18.39 18.58 -0.54
CA SER A 29 19.31 18.21 -1.62
C SER A 29 20.04 16.91 -1.26
N GLN A 30 19.33 15.97 -0.64
CA GLN A 30 19.84 14.64 -0.42
C GLN A 30 19.52 13.87 -1.70
N PRO A 31 20.53 13.32 -2.39
CA PRO A 31 20.25 12.40 -3.47
C PRO A 31 19.31 11.32 -2.93
N LEU A 32 18.24 11.01 -3.67
CA LEU A 32 17.30 9.94 -3.32
C LEU A 32 18.12 8.67 -3.01
N LYS A 33 18.22 8.33 -1.73
CA LYS A 33 19.29 7.44 -1.22
C LYS A 33 19.06 6.01 -1.67
N SER A 34 17.79 5.62 -1.87
CA SER A 34 17.39 4.34 -2.42
C SER A 34 16.70 4.48 -3.78
N PRO A 35 16.84 3.50 -4.70
CA PRO A 35 15.98 3.37 -5.88
C PRO A 35 14.48 3.36 -5.54
N ALA A 36 14.11 2.80 -4.39
CA ALA A 36 12.71 2.78 -3.93
C ALA A 36 12.19 4.21 -3.66
N ASP A 37 13.00 5.08 -3.06
CA ASP A 37 12.64 6.48 -2.79
C ASP A 37 12.35 7.23 -4.10
N ARG A 38 13.10 6.91 -5.16
CA ARG A 38 12.93 7.52 -6.50
C ARG A 38 11.61 7.09 -7.13
N ILE A 39 11.30 5.80 -7.03
CA ILE A 39 10.04 5.24 -7.52
C ILE A 39 8.86 5.85 -6.75
N LEU A 40 8.97 5.97 -5.42
CA LEU A 40 7.93 6.54 -4.57
C LEU A 40 7.69 8.03 -4.89
N PHE A 41 8.76 8.82 -5.04
CA PHE A 41 8.64 10.22 -5.45
C PHE A 41 7.95 10.35 -6.82
N LEU A 42 8.30 9.49 -7.77
CA LEU A 42 7.69 9.48 -9.08
C LEU A 42 6.21 9.09 -9.02
N GLN A 43 5.86 8.04 -8.26
CA GLN A 43 4.47 7.66 -8.01
C GLN A 43 3.66 8.83 -7.41
N GLN A 44 4.21 9.55 -6.43
CA GLN A 44 3.52 10.67 -5.80
C GLN A 44 3.28 11.83 -6.78
N THR A 45 4.15 11.99 -7.79
CA THR A 45 4.11 13.10 -8.75
C THR A 45 3.28 12.78 -10.00
N THR A 46 3.44 11.58 -10.57
CA THR A 46 2.84 11.18 -11.86
C THR A 46 1.88 10.00 -11.75
N GLY A 47 1.79 9.37 -10.58
CA GLY A 47 0.89 8.24 -10.31
C GLY A 47 1.46 6.88 -10.72
N ASN A 48 0.88 5.82 -10.16
CA ASN A 48 1.33 4.43 -10.39
C ASN A 48 1.21 3.99 -11.86
N GLN A 49 0.19 4.48 -12.58
CA GLN A 49 0.02 4.13 -14.00
C GLN A 49 1.16 4.69 -14.87
N ALA A 50 1.63 5.90 -14.58
CA ALA A 50 2.74 6.49 -15.31
C ALA A 50 4.06 5.77 -15.02
N VAL A 51 4.30 5.41 -13.75
CA VAL A 51 5.46 4.61 -13.35
C VAL A 51 5.48 3.27 -14.10
N GLN A 52 4.34 2.56 -14.16
CA GLN A 52 4.26 1.30 -14.90
C GLN A 52 4.53 1.46 -16.40
N ARG A 53 4.05 2.56 -17.02
CA ARG A 53 4.35 2.85 -18.43
C ARG A 53 5.85 3.09 -18.66
N LEU A 54 6.52 3.79 -17.75
CA LEU A 54 7.97 4.04 -17.80
C LEU A 54 8.81 2.78 -17.61
N ILE A 55 8.32 1.84 -16.78
CA ILE A 55 8.95 0.52 -16.64
C ILE A 55 8.76 -0.28 -17.94
N LYS A 56 7.54 -0.32 -18.49
CA LYS A 56 7.22 -1.04 -19.74
C LYS A 56 7.94 -0.46 -20.96
N SER A 57 8.15 0.85 -21.02
CA SER A 57 8.90 1.51 -22.10
C SER A 57 10.41 1.32 -21.97
N GLY A 58 10.91 0.74 -20.88
CA GLY A 58 12.34 0.57 -20.61
C GLY A 58 13.05 1.85 -20.18
N THR A 59 12.33 2.97 -20.02
CA THR A 59 12.87 4.25 -19.53
C THR A 59 13.31 4.14 -18.07
N LEU A 60 12.60 3.34 -17.27
CA LEU A 60 13.02 2.91 -15.94
C LEU A 60 13.31 1.41 -15.97
N GLN A 61 14.59 1.04 -15.93
CA GLN A 61 15.01 -0.35 -15.84
C GLN A 61 15.08 -0.80 -14.38
N ALA A 62 14.17 -1.71 -14.00
CA ALA A 62 14.33 -2.45 -12.76
C ALA A 62 15.43 -3.51 -12.94
N LYS A 63 16.35 -3.62 -11.97
CA LYS A 63 17.41 -4.64 -11.99
C LYS A 63 16.85 -6.01 -11.55
N LEU A 64 15.87 -6.51 -12.30
CA LEU A 64 15.36 -7.87 -12.13
C LEU A 64 16.29 -8.83 -12.87
N LYS A 65 17.20 -9.46 -12.12
CA LYS A 65 17.93 -10.63 -12.63
C LYS A 65 17.00 -11.84 -12.47
N ILE A 66 16.37 -12.25 -13.57
CA ILE A 66 15.58 -13.49 -13.59
C ILE A 66 16.57 -14.67 -13.59
N GLY A 67 16.33 -15.64 -12.71
CA GLY A 67 17.07 -16.90 -12.64
C GLY A 67 16.84 -17.77 -13.88
N GLN A 68 17.69 -18.77 -14.09
CA GLN A 68 17.34 -19.83 -15.03
C GLN A 68 16.29 -20.73 -14.37
N PRO A 69 15.36 -21.33 -15.14
CA PRO A 69 14.47 -22.34 -14.61
C PRO A 69 15.27 -23.44 -13.87
N GLY A 70 14.81 -23.82 -12.68
CA GLY A 70 15.48 -24.80 -11.82
C GLY A 70 16.70 -24.26 -11.07
N ASP A 71 16.87 -22.94 -10.95
CA ASP A 71 18.01 -22.40 -10.21
C ASP A 71 17.98 -22.72 -8.71
N LYS A 72 19.10 -22.47 -8.05
CA LYS A 72 19.25 -22.74 -6.62
C LYS A 72 18.28 -21.93 -5.74
N TYR A 73 17.77 -20.79 -6.23
CA TYR A 73 16.86 -19.95 -5.47
C TYR A 73 15.43 -20.48 -5.57
N GLU A 74 15.04 -21.04 -6.72
CA GLU A 74 13.80 -21.81 -6.88
C GLU A 74 13.81 -23.04 -5.95
N GLN A 75 14.89 -23.82 -5.95
CA GLN A 75 15.01 -24.99 -5.06
C GLN A 75 14.96 -24.63 -3.57
N GLU A 76 15.51 -23.49 -3.17
CA GLU A 76 15.42 -23.02 -1.78
C GLU A 76 13.99 -22.61 -1.42
N ALA A 77 13.28 -21.93 -2.33
CA ALA A 77 11.89 -21.56 -2.14
C ALA A 77 10.99 -22.79 -2.00
N ASP A 78 11.19 -23.80 -2.86
CA ASP A 78 10.45 -25.06 -2.81
C ASP A 78 10.70 -25.79 -1.49
N ARG A 79 11.95 -25.84 -1.02
CA ARG A 79 12.29 -26.43 0.29
C ARG A 79 11.60 -25.71 1.45
N GLY A 80 11.50 -24.39 1.40
CA GLY A 80 10.78 -23.60 2.39
C GLY A 80 9.27 -23.86 2.37
N ALA A 81 8.68 -23.94 1.17
CA ALA A 81 7.27 -24.27 1.01
C ALA A 81 6.94 -25.67 1.54
N ASP A 82 7.75 -26.66 1.18
CA ASP A 82 7.61 -28.03 1.69
C ASP A 82 7.78 -28.12 3.21
N ALA A 83 8.62 -27.27 3.79
CA ALA A 83 8.76 -27.19 5.24
C ALA A 83 7.47 -26.70 5.89
N VAL A 84 6.85 -25.64 5.36
CA VAL A 84 5.56 -25.11 5.86
C VAL A 84 4.42 -26.12 5.68
N MET A 85 4.36 -26.83 4.55
CA MET A 85 3.31 -27.82 4.29
C MET A 85 3.41 -29.07 5.17
N ARG A 86 4.62 -29.41 5.64
CA ARG A 86 4.87 -30.54 6.55
C ARG A 86 4.82 -30.15 8.02
N MET A 87 4.79 -28.86 8.34
CA MET A 87 4.54 -28.41 9.70
C MET A 87 3.07 -28.73 10.05
N PRO A 88 2.80 -29.34 11.20
CA PRO A 88 1.44 -29.38 11.73
C PRO A 88 0.96 -27.93 11.89
N ASP A 89 -0.30 -27.66 11.50
CA ASP A 89 -0.91 -26.33 11.54
C ASP A 89 -0.50 -25.61 12.83
N PRO A 90 0.43 -24.62 12.78
CA PRO A 90 0.71 -23.79 13.92
C PRO A 90 -0.50 -22.88 13.98
N GLY A 91 -1.57 -23.39 14.62
CA GLY A 91 -2.90 -22.81 14.61
C GLY A 91 -2.78 -21.31 14.66
N VAL A 92 -3.33 -20.67 13.64
CA VAL A 92 -3.29 -19.23 13.38
C VAL A 92 -3.72 -18.48 14.65
N GLN A 93 -2.76 -18.24 15.53
CA GLN A 93 -2.89 -17.55 16.82
C GLN A 93 -2.31 -16.14 16.72
N TRP A 94 -2.10 -15.65 15.51
CA TRP A 94 -1.44 -14.36 15.27
C TRP A 94 -2.39 -13.20 15.04
N TRP A 95 -3.71 -13.32 15.16
CA TRP A 95 -4.61 -12.18 15.39
C TRP A 95 -5.88 -12.59 16.16
N ALA A 96 -5.74 -13.39 17.23
CA ALA A 96 -6.78 -13.44 18.26
C ALA A 96 -6.59 -12.20 19.14
N GLU A 97 -7.01 -11.07 18.59
CA GLU A 97 -7.00 -9.78 19.24
C GLU A 97 -7.80 -9.85 20.55
N GLU A 98 -7.15 -9.29 21.57
CA GLU A 98 -7.63 -9.09 22.92
C GLU A 98 -8.91 -8.24 22.92
N GLU A 99 -10.09 -8.86 22.75
CA GLU A 99 -11.36 -8.27 23.19
C GLU A 99 -11.97 -9.13 24.29
N LYS A 100 -11.39 -9.03 25.49
CA LYS A 100 -12.16 -9.22 26.72
C LYS A 100 -11.62 -8.38 27.88
N THR A 101 -11.49 -7.08 27.64
CA THR A 101 -11.66 -6.12 28.74
C THR A 101 -13.08 -5.58 28.67
N GLU A 102 -13.73 -5.55 29.83
CA GLU A 102 -14.97 -4.80 30.10
C GLU A 102 -16.29 -5.56 29.98
N SER A 103 -16.48 -6.51 30.89
CA SER A 103 -17.81 -6.79 31.46
C SER A 103 -17.66 -7.32 32.89
N GLN A 104 -17.20 -6.46 33.81
CA GLN A 104 -17.44 -6.67 35.23
C GLN A 104 -17.52 -5.32 35.96
N VAL A 105 -18.58 -4.56 35.67
CA VAL A 105 -19.19 -3.65 36.64
C VAL A 105 -20.70 -3.85 36.56
N GLY A 106 -21.29 -4.43 37.60
CA GLY A 106 -22.75 -4.56 37.75
C GLY A 106 -23.20 -5.89 38.37
N GLY A 107 -23.45 -5.88 39.67
CA GLY A 107 -23.96 -7.01 40.48
C GLY A 107 -22.98 -7.30 41.61
N PHE A 108 -23.18 -6.84 42.84
CA PHE A 108 -24.42 -6.73 43.62
C PHE A 108 -24.48 -5.43 44.42
#